data_AF-A0A957CUY4-F1
#
_entry.id   AF-A0A957CUY4-F1
#
_cell.length_a   1.000
_cell.length_b   1.000
_cell.length_c   1.000
_cell.angle_alpha   90.00
_cell.angle_beta   90.00
_cell.angle_gamma   90.00
#
_symmetry.space_group_name_H-M   'P 1'
#
loop_
_entity.id
_entity.type
_entity.pdbx_description
1 polymer ?
#
loop_
_entity_poly.entity_id
_entity_poly.type
_entity_poly.pdbx_seq_one_letter_code
_entity_poly.pdbx_strand_id
1 'polypeptide(L)'
;MLERIRAALAEVGQTFKDKRVQHCDVAVAELVGERCVLTGAVLDAETLTAVSTHLHSQCPQITFHVNDIRVLRQSDNPILTVQTNLAGLNARPGRTQEQWGQLLNGWQVEQLLQEGDWIYVRQPDGYLGWVYGPYLDVLPTPINTHLVAVPIGLLHNEPLVHAPLVSRVLGGTAVPVNSTSGSWSHITLAGGKAGWIDTASLRELDTLPLDENGRCQQIVTDALAYIGVPYLWGGISAHGIDCSGLSQLMYRMVGITLLRDADMQFDAGTPVAPPFQPGDLLFFGSETGHRSISHVGISLGGWQIIHSSGPRNGVYVDDVEAVDWLRNRFLGARTFL
;
A
#
# COMPACT_ATOMS: atom_id res chain seq x y z
N MET A 1 33.39 -7.83 24.83
CA MET A 1 32.21 -7.08 25.32
C MET A 1 31.44 -6.47 24.16
N LEU A 2 32.05 -5.57 23.39
CA LEU A 2 31.42 -4.95 22.20
C LEU A 2 30.80 -5.96 21.22
N GLU A 3 31.52 -7.04 20.89
CA GLU A 3 31.01 -8.08 19.98
C GLU A 3 29.74 -8.79 20.50
N ARG A 4 29.62 -8.98 21.82
CA ARG A 4 28.41 -9.57 22.42
C ARG A 4 27.22 -8.61 22.32
N ILE A 5 27.45 -7.31 22.50
CA ILE A 5 26.42 -6.28 22.32
C ILE A 5 25.98 -6.23 20.85
N ARG A 6 26.91 -6.25 19.91
CA ARG A 6 26.61 -6.29 18.47
C ARG A 6 25.83 -7.55 18.07
N ALA A 7 26.18 -8.71 18.63
CA ALA A 7 25.44 -9.94 18.41
C ALA A 7 24.00 -9.83 18.95
N ALA A 8 23.80 -9.29 20.15
CA ALA A 8 22.48 -9.08 20.72
C ALA A 8 21.64 -8.07 19.91
N LEU A 9 22.26 -6.98 19.41
CA LEU A 9 21.62 -6.04 18.49
C LEU A 9 21.20 -6.71 17.18
N ALA A 10 22.08 -7.54 16.61
CA ALA A 10 21.78 -8.27 15.37
C ALA A 10 20.64 -9.27 15.56
N GLU A 11 20.58 -9.94 16.71
CA GLU A 11 19.52 -10.88 17.09
C GLU A 11 18.17 -10.19 17.21
N VAL A 12 18.06 -9.13 18.03
CA VAL A 12 16.79 -8.40 18.18
C VAL A 12 16.38 -7.71 16.87
N GLY A 13 17.36 -7.28 16.06
CA GLY A 13 17.11 -6.75 14.72
C GLY A 13 16.42 -7.73 13.78
N GLN A 14 16.54 -9.05 13.98
CA GLN A 14 15.82 -10.05 13.17
C GLN A 14 14.31 -10.03 13.41
N THR A 15 13.87 -9.67 14.62
CA THR A 15 12.45 -9.47 14.94
C THR A 15 11.87 -8.32 14.13
N PHE A 16 12.68 -7.31 13.81
CA PHE A 16 12.30 -6.08 13.10
C PHE A 16 12.86 -6.02 11.68
N LYS A 17 13.07 -7.18 11.04
CA LYS A 17 13.70 -7.28 9.71
C LYS A 17 12.81 -6.84 8.55
N ASP A 18 11.48 -6.83 8.73
CA ASP A 18 10.56 -6.43 7.69
C ASP A 18 10.45 -4.91 7.61
N LYS A 19 11.30 -4.31 6.76
CA LYS A 19 11.41 -2.85 6.60
C LYS A 19 10.16 -2.20 6.01
N ARG A 20 9.20 -2.98 5.51
CA ARG A 20 7.91 -2.49 5.03
C ARG A 20 7.00 -2.03 6.15
N VAL A 21 7.16 -2.58 7.35
CA VAL A 21 6.29 -2.27 8.51
C VAL A 21 7.06 -2.00 9.80
N GLN A 22 8.38 -2.22 9.80
CA GLN A 22 9.26 -2.03 10.94
C GLN A 22 10.41 -1.07 10.61
N HIS A 23 10.82 -0.27 11.59
CA HIS A 23 12.07 0.49 11.53
C HIS A 23 12.86 0.23 12.82
N CYS A 24 14.06 -0.31 12.69
CA CYS A 24 14.99 -0.55 13.78
C CYS A 24 16.39 -0.51 13.20
N ASP A 25 17.07 0.60 13.46
CA ASP A 25 18.46 0.84 13.14
C ASP A 25 19.14 1.37 14.41
N VAL A 26 19.74 0.46 15.18
CA VAL A 26 20.37 0.79 16.46
C VAL A 26 21.82 0.34 16.43
N ALA A 27 22.72 1.26 16.77
CA ALA A 27 24.15 1.03 16.78
C ALA A 27 24.77 1.49 18.10
N VAL A 28 25.96 0.94 18.40
CA VAL A 28 26.78 1.39 19.52
C VAL A 28 27.52 2.65 19.09
N ALA A 29 27.22 3.78 19.73
CA ALA A 29 27.95 5.03 19.55
C ALA A 29 29.26 5.03 20.34
N GLU A 30 29.19 4.59 21.60
CA GLU A 30 30.32 4.58 22.53
C GLU A 30 30.21 3.43 23.53
N LEU A 31 31.36 2.84 23.89
CA LEU A 31 31.46 1.84 24.96
C LEU A 31 32.70 2.13 25.82
N VAL A 32 32.47 2.50 27.09
CA VAL A 32 33.54 2.76 28.08
C VAL A 32 33.24 1.96 29.35
N GLY A 33 34.05 0.94 29.62
CA GLY A 33 33.80 0.01 30.72
C GLY A 33 32.45 -0.70 30.56
N GLU A 34 31.58 -0.58 31.55
CA GLU A 34 30.22 -1.17 31.56
C GLU A 34 29.14 -0.19 31.06
N ARG A 35 29.52 1.01 30.62
CA ARG A 35 28.60 2.01 30.09
C ARG A 35 28.59 1.94 28.56
N CYS A 36 27.41 1.69 27.97
CA CYS A 36 27.21 1.65 26.52
C CYS A 36 26.19 2.70 26.08
N VAL A 37 26.58 3.59 25.16
CA VAL A 37 25.69 4.57 24.54
C VAL A 37 25.23 4.05 23.19
N LEU A 38 23.92 4.03 22.98
CA LEU A 38 23.28 3.58 21.75
C LEU A 38 22.72 4.79 20.98
N THR A 39 22.79 4.72 19.66
CA THR A 39 22.26 5.73 18.74
C THR A 39 21.50 5.08 17.60
N GLY A 40 20.81 5.90 16.79
CA GLY A 40 20.09 5.49 15.60
C GLY A 40 18.61 5.84 15.70
N ALA A 41 17.75 5.01 15.11
CA ALA A 41 16.31 5.23 15.10
C ALA A 41 15.50 3.93 15.20
N VAL A 42 14.35 4.03 15.84
CA VAL A 42 13.34 2.96 15.94
C VAL A 42 11.97 3.51 15.59
N LEU A 43 11.07 2.64 15.12
CA LEU A 43 9.75 3.07 14.66
C LEU A 43 8.96 3.72 15.80
N ASP A 44 8.86 3.06 16.95
CA ASP A 44 8.04 3.50 18.07
C ASP A 44 8.66 3.12 19.43
N ALA A 45 8.01 3.55 20.51
CA ALA A 45 8.44 3.27 21.87
C ALA A 45 8.41 1.77 22.23
N GLU A 46 7.52 0.99 21.61
CA GLU A 46 7.43 -0.46 21.80
C GLU A 46 8.69 -1.14 21.25
N THR A 47 9.10 -0.75 20.04
CA THR A 47 10.36 -1.19 19.42
C THR A 47 11.56 -0.85 20.30
N LEU A 48 11.63 0.39 20.83
CA LEU A 48 12.69 0.79 21.75
C LEU A 48 12.74 -0.07 23.02
N THR A 49 11.57 -0.36 23.58
CA THR A 49 11.42 -1.18 24.78
C THR A 49 11.89 -2.60 24.52
N ALA A 50 11.48 -3.21 23.40
CA ALA A 50 11.89 -4.56 23.01
C ALA A 50 13.42 -4.67 22.82
N VAL A 51 14.02 -3.70 22.11
CA VAL A 51 15.48 -3.63 21.94
C VAL A 51 16.18 -3.52 23.30
N SER A 52 15.71 -2.61 24.16
CA SER A 52 16.30 -2.39 25.48
C SER A 52 16.20 -3.65 26.35
N THR A 53 15.04 -4.28 26.41
CA THR A 53 14.81 -5.51 27.19
C THR A 53 15.70 -6.65 26.71
N HIS A 54 15.84 -6.85 25.39
CA HIS A 54 16.71 -7.88 24.83
C HIS A 54 18.19 -7.63 25.16
N LEU A 55 18.64 -6.39 25.05
CA LEU A 55 20.03 -6.06 25.38
C LEU A 55 20.35 -6.27 26.85
N HIS A 56 19.45 -5.89 27.77
CA HIS A 56 19.63 -6.13 29.20
C HIS A 56 19.60 -7.63 29.54
N SER A 57 18.78 -8.43 28.87
CA SER A 57 18.76 -9.89 29.09
C SER A 57 20.05 -10.56 28.59
N GLN A 58 20.56 -10.13 27.44
CA GLN A 58 21.78 -10.68 26.84
C GLN A 58 23.06 -10.14 27.47
N CYS A 59 23.05 -8.96 28.07
CA CYS A 59 24.22 -8.29 28.65
C CYS A 59 23.88 -7.59 29.98
N PRO A 60 23.53 -8.35 31.05
CA PRO A 60 23.01 -7.78 32.30
C PRO A 60 24.02 -6.90 33.07
N GLN A 61 25.32 -7.06 32.80
CA GLN A 61 26.38 -6.26 33.39
C GLN A 61 26.58 -4.89 32.71
N ILE A 62 25.87 -4.60 31.62
CA ILE A 62 26.04 -3.35 30.86
C ILE A 62 24.88 -2.41 31.16
N THR A 63 25.21 -1.16 31.46
CA THR A 63 24.23 -0.06 31.53
C THR A 63 24.08 0.55 30.15
N PHE A 64 22.91 0.37 29.53
CA PHE A 64 22.61 0.92 28.20
C PHE A 64 21.95 2.29 28.32
N HIS A 65 22.49 3.27 27.57
CA HIS A 65 21.92 4.60 27.42
C HIS A 65 21.31 4.74 26.04
N VAL A 66 20.00 5.02 25.99
CA VAL A 66 19.19 5.05 24.76
C VAL A 66 18.71 6.45 24.36
N ASN A 67 19.16 7.49 25.07
CA ASN A 67 18.70 8.87 24.85
C ASN A 67 19.03 9.40 23.44
N ASP A 68 20.04 8.84 22.79
CA ASP A 68 20.45 9.21 21.42
C ASP A 68 19.78 8.34 20.35
N ILE A 69 18.83 7.48 20.73
CA ILE A 69 17.96 6.74 19.80
C ILE A 69 16.70 7.58 19.54
N ARG A 70 16.47 7.90 18.28
CA ARG A 70 15.26 8.61 17.85
C ARG A 70 14.08 7.64 17.74
N VAL A 71 12.98 7.94 18.43
CA VAL A 71 11.68 7.27 18.22
C VAL A 71 10.93 8.04 17.13
N LEU A 72 10.69 7.40 15.98
CA LEU A 72 10.16 8.07 14.79
C LEU A 72 8.67 8.40 14.90
N ARG A 73 7.88 7.51 15.50
CA ARG A 73 6.44 7.67 15.65
C ARG A 73 6.12 8.43 16.93
N GLN A 74 5.58 9.62 16.78
CA GLN A 74 5.15 10.50 17.88
C GLN A 74 3.67 10.85 17.68
N SER A 75 2.96 11.17 18.77
CA SER A 75 1.52 11.50 18.71
C SER A 75 1.22 12.78 17.94
N ASP A 76 2.21 13.66 17.79
CA ASP A 76 2.14 14.96 17.11
C ASP A 76 2.77 14.95 15.71
N ASN A 77 3.11 13.77 15.18
CA ASN A 77 3.62 13.65 13.82
C ASN A 77 2.62 14.26 12.81
N PRO A 78 3.08 15.09 11.87
CA PRO A 78 2.20 15.67 10.86
C PRO A 78 1.54 14.60 10.00
N ILE A 79 0.26 14.80 9.70
CA ILE A 79 -0.43 14.07 8.64
C ILE A 79 -0.35 14.87 7.36
N LEU A 80 0.28 14.29 6.35
CA LEU A 80 0.45 14.87 5.03
C LEU A 80 -0.52 14.23 4.04
N THR A 81 -0.98 15.02 3.08
CA THR A 81 -1.90 14.58 2.02
C THR A 81 -1.22 14.64 0.66
N VAL A 82 -1.40 13.60 -0.15
CA VAL A 82 -0.91 13.59 -1.54
C VAL A 82 -1.70 14.59 -2.38
N GLN A 83 -1.04 15.65 -2.83
CA GLN A 83 -1.64 16.74 -3.62
C GLN A 83 -1.47 16.59 -5.13
N THR A 84 -0.71 15.58 -5.57
CA THR A 84 -0.58 15.22 -6.99
C THR A 84 -1.54 14.10 -7.35
N ASN A 85 -1.65 13.75 -8.63
CA ASN A 85 -2.54 12.67 -9.06
C ASN A 85 -2.09 11.30 -8.53
N LEU A 86 -0.78 11.10 -8.44
CA LEU A 86 -0.14 9.85 -8.03
C LEU A 86 1.27 10.16 -7.52
N ALA A 87 1.64 9.61 -6.37
CA ALA A 87 2.98 9.70 -5.81
C ALA A 87 3.58 8.30 -5.67
N GLY A 88 4.86 8.13 -6.00
CA GLY A 88 5.59 6.88 -5.74
C GLY A 88 5.95 6.73 -4.26
N LEU A 89 5.93 5.50 -3.77
CA LEU A 89 6.40 5.10 -2.45
C LEU A 89 7.60 4.16 -2.62
N ASN A 90 8.78 4.62 -2.20
CA ASN A 90 10.05 3.97 -2.51
C ASN A 90 10.71 3.34 -1.29
N ALA A 91 11.56 2.34 -1.51
CA ALA A 91 12.35 1.68 -0.47
C ALA A 91 13.33 2.61 0.24
N ARG A 92 13.82 3.63 -0.48
CA ARG A 92 14.86 4.57 -0.07
C ARG A 92 14.60 5.95 -0.68
N PRO A 93 15.19 7.02 -0.14
CA PRO A 93 15.10 8.33 -0.77
C PRO A 93 15.82 8.32 -2.13
N GLY A 94 15.11 8.71 -3.20
CA GLY A 94 15.69 8.87 -4.53
C GLY A 94 14.75 8.42 -5.66
N ARG A 95 14.92 9.02 -6.84
CA ARG A 95 14.06 8.79 -8.02
C ARG A 95 14.31 7.45 -8.72
N THR A 96 15.48 6.86 -8.51
CA THR A 96 15.92 5.59 -9.11
C THR A 96 15.87 4.43 -8.12
N GLN A 97 15.34 4.66 -6.93
CA GLN A 97 15.19 3.62 -5.92
C GLN A 97 14.03 2.70 -6.27
N GLU A 98 14.05 1.49 -5.74
CA GLU A 98 12.95 0.54 -5.90
C GLU A 98 11.63 1.15 -5.41
N GLN A 99 10.61 1.09 -6.27
CA GLN A 99 9.24 1.44 -5.92
C GLN A 99 8.58 0.25 -5.21
N TRP A 100 8.07 0.46 -4.01
CA TRP A 100 7.27 -0.53 -3.27
C TRP A 100 5.77 -0.31 -3.44
N GLY A 101 5.35 0.92 -3.72
CA GLY A 101 3.94 1.25 -3.87
C GLY A 101 3.72 2.58 -4.57
N GLN A 102 2.45 2.98 -4.66
CA GLN A 102 2.08 4.33 -5.04
C GLN A 102 0.91 4.79 -4.16
N LEU A 103 0.70 6.10 -4.12
CA LEU A 103 -0.35 6.75 -3.35
C LEU A 103 -1.16 7.64 -4.30
N LEU A 104 -2.47 7.42 -4.34
CA LEU A 104 -3.43 8.24 -5.10
C LEU A 104 -3.58 9.64 -4.49
N ASN A 105 -4.14 10.57 -5.27
CA ASN A 105 -4.52 11.90 -4.78
C ASN A 105 -5.42 11.80 -3.52
N GLY A 106 -5.21 12.70 -2.56
CA GLY A 106 -5.98 12.75 -1.32
C GLY A 106 -5.60 11.69 -0.28
N TRP A 107 -4.68 10.77 -0.60
CA TRP A 107 -4.21 9.78 0.38
C TRP A 107 -3.43 10.47 1.50
N GLN A 108 -3.76 10.13 2.74
CA GLN A 108 -3.13 10.69 3.93
C GLN A 108 -2.09 9.73 4.51
N VAL A 109 -0.93 10.28 4.87
CA VAL A 109 0.20 9.55 5.44
C VAL A 109 0.80 10.29 6.62
N GLU A 110 1.29 9.57 7.61
CA GLU A 110 2.00 10.11 8.76
C GLU A 110 3.47 10.37 8.39
N GLN A 111 3.98 11.58 8.62
CA GLN A 111 5.39 11.91 8.44
C GLN A 111 6.22 11.41 9.63
N LEU A 112 7.22 10.56 9.36
CA LEU A 112 8.12 10.01 10.38
C LEU A 112 9.45 10.77 10.46
N LEU A 113 10.05 11.07 9.32
CA LEU A 113 11.26 11.89 9.20
C LEU A 113 11.41 12.45 7.78
N GLN A 114 12.36 13.35 7.59
CA GLN A 114 12.66 13.95 6.29
C GLN A 114 14.16 14.00 6.05
N GLU A 115 14.57 13.65 4.82
CA GLU A 115 15.94 13.72 4.32
C GLU A 115 15.95 14.45 2.98
N GLY A 116 16.42 15.71 3.00
CA GLY A 116 16.31 16.60 1.84
C GLY A 116 14.86 16.75 1.38
N ASP A 117 14.61 16.47 0.10
CA ASP A 117 13.26 16.52 -0.50
C ASP A 117 12.47 15.22 -0.34
N TRP A 118 12.96 14.24 0.44
CA TRP A 118 12.28 12.95 0.63
C TRP A 118 11.75 12.83 2.04
N ILE A 119 10.52 12.37 2.16
CA ILE A 119 9.82 12.18 3.43
C ILE A 119 9.62 10.68 3.62
N TYR A 120 10.09 10.17 4.75
CA TYR A 120 9.77 8.82 5.18
C TYR A 120 8.42 8.85 5.87
N VAL A 121 7.49 8.05 5.37
CA VAL A 121 6.09 8.10 5.77
C VAL A 121 5.60 6.73 6.24
N ARG A 122 4.54 6.76 7.05
CA ARG A 122 3.76 5.60 7.45
C ARG A 122 2.33 5.75 6.95
N GLN A 123 1.86 4.76 6.20
CA GLN A 123 0.48 4.67 5.75
C GLN A 123 -0.46 4.26 6.91
N PRO A 124 -1.79 4.47 6.77
CA PRO A 124 -2.76 4.06 7.79
C PRO A 124 -2.70 2.56 8.14
N ASP A 125 -2.39 1.71 7.15
CA ASP A 125 -2.19 0.26 7.31
C ASP A 125 -0.84 -0.12 7.95
N GLY A 126 0.01 0.86 8.24
CA GLY A 126 1.34 0.69 8.83
C GLY A 126 2.47 0.53 7.82
N TYR A 127 2.19 0.49 6.52
CA TYR A 127 3.21 0.32 5.49
C TYR A 127 4.10 1.57 5.38
N LEU A 128 5.41 1.35 5.32
CA LEU A 128 6.45 2.37 5.36
C LEU A 128 7.06 2.59 3.98
N GLY A 129 7.55 3.80 3.75
CA GLY A 129 8.34 4.09 2.55
C GLY A 129 8.65 5.56 2.38
N TRP A 130 9.35 5.87 1.30
CA TRP A 130 9.83 7.21 0.99
C TRP A 130 9.04 7.84 -0.14
N VAL A 131 8.54 9.05 0.08
CA VAL A 131 7.79 9.84 -0.89
C VAL A 131 8.55 11.12 -1.18
N TYR A 132 8.51 11.58 -2.43
CA TYR A 132 9.05 12.89 -2.79
C TYR A 132 8.19 13.98 -2.16
N GLY A 133 8.75 14.70 -1.20
CA GLY A 133 8.09 15.68 -0.34
C GLY A 133 7.26 16.73 -1.09
N PRO A 134 7.72 17.29 -2.23
CA PRO A 134 6.91 18.22 -3.01
C PRO A 134 5.56 17.67 -3.53
N TYR A 135 5.31 16.36 -3.45
CA TYR A 135 4.01 15.76 -3.77
C TYR A 135 3.04 15.70 -2.58
N LEU A 136 3.50 16.09 -1.40
CA LEU A 136 2.79 16.06 -0.13
C LEU A 136 2.59 17.49 0.38
N ASP A 137 1.48 17.72 1.07
CA ASP A 137 1.23 18.98 1.78
C ASP A 137 0.32 18.75 3.01
N VAL A 138 0.32 19.68 3.96
CA VAL A 138 -0.60 19.68 5.10
C VAL A 138 -1.93 20.29 4.64
N LEU A 139 -2.87 19.42 4.27
CA LEU A 139 -4.18 19.82 3.77
C LEU A 139 -5.29 19.39 4.74
N PRO A 140 -6.40 20.14 4.82
CA PRO A 140 -7.60 19.67 5.50
C PRO A 140 -8.10 18.37 4.88
N THR A 141 -8.56 17.42 5.70
CA THR A 141 -9.19 16.19 5.21
C THR A 141 -10.52 16.54 4.51
N PRO A 142 -10.67 16.31 3.20
CA PRO A 142 -11.93 16.56 2.53
C PRO A 142 -12.98 15.53 2.95
N ILE A 143 -14.25 15.95 3.01
CA ILE A 143 -15.37 15.02 3.09
C ILE A 143 -15.59 14.47 1.69
N ASN A 144 -15.00 13.30 1.42
CA ASN A 144 -15.22 12.60 0.15
C ASN A 144 -16.62 12.00 0.13
N THR A 145 -17.32 12.17 -0.98
CA THR A 145 -18.67 11.62 -1.19
C THR A 145 -18.68 10.52 -2.24
N HIS A 146 -17.67 10.48 -3.11
CA HIS A 146 -17.58 9.54 -4.22
C HIS A 146 -16.17 8.95 -4.34
N LEU A 147 -16.06 7.85 -5.07
CA LEU A 147 -14.82 7.34 -5.65
C LEU A 147 -14.85 7.44 -7.17
N VAL A 148 -13.68 7.57 -7.80
CA VAL A 148 -13.53 7.37 -9.25
C VAL A 148 -13.60 5.87 -9.51
N ALA A 149 -14.62 5.42 -10.24
CA ALA A 149 -14.93 4.00 -10.47
C ALA A 149 -14.40 3.46 -11.80
N VAL A 150 -13.93 4.34 -12.68
CA VAL A 150 -13.29 3.96 -13.96
C VAL A 150 -11.77 3.98 -13.83
N PRO A 151 -11.03 3.20 -14.65
CA PRO A 151 -9.56 3.16 -14.58
C PRO A 151 -8.91 4.55 -14.70
N ILE A 152 -9.41 5.39 -15.62
CA ILE A 152 -8.98 6.78 -15.83
C ILE A 152 -10.20 7.67 -16.09
N GLY A 153 -10.54 8.52 -15.13
CA GLY A 153 -11.52 9.58 -15.27
C GLY A 153 -10.92 10.82 -15.96
N LEU A 154 -11.67 11.41 -16.88
CA LEU A 154 -11.27 12.63 -17.60
C LEU A 154 -11.85 13.85 -16.91
N LEU A 155 -10.97 14.76 -16.46
CA LEU A 155 -11.37 16.00 -15.78
C LEU A 155 -11.25 17.16 -16.76
N HIS A 156 -12.36 17.82 -17.05
CA HIS A 156 -12.48 18.94 -17.99
C HIS A 156 -12.67 20.27 -17.25
N ASN A 157 -12.35 21.39 -17.90
CA ASN A 157 -12.59 22.71 -17.29
C ASN A 157 -14.08 23.14 -17.37
N GLU A 158 -14.87 22.52 -18.25
CA GLU A 158 -16.29 22.78 -18.46
C GLU A 158 -17.06 21.44 -18.60
N PRO A 159 -18.39 21.41 -18.30
CA PRO A 159 -19.21 20.20 -18.37
C PRO A 159 -19.60 19.84 -19.81
N LEU A 160 -18.59 19.66 -20.68
CA LEU A 160 -18.76 19.39 -22.12
C LEU A 160 -17.69 18.39 -22.57
N VAL A 161 -18.09 17.42 -23.41
CA VAL A 161 -17.22 16.32 -23.87
C VAL A 161 -15.94 16.81 -24.57
N HIS A 162 -16.02 17.94 -25.26
CA HIS A 162 -14.90 18.51 -26.03
C HIS A 162 -14.18 19.66 -25.31
N ALA A 163 -14.54 19.94 -24.06
CA ALA A 163 -13.86 20.96 -23.27
C ALA A 163 -12.39 20.55 -23.02
N PRO A 164 -11.46 21.51 -22.89
CA PRO A 164 -10.08 21.22 -22.54
C PRO A 164 -9.92 20.33 -21.28
N LEU A 165 -9.01 19.34 -21.35
CA LEU A 165 -8.64 18.53 -20.20
C LEU A 165 -7.79 19.31 -19.22
N VAL A 166 -8.19 19.28 -17.95
CA VAL A 166 -7.48 19.82 -16.79
C VAL A 166 -6.60 18.76 -16.13
N SER A 167 -7.10 17.52 -16.07
CA SER A 167 -6.37 16.38 -15.52
C SER A 167 -6.95 15.05 -16.00
N ARG A 168 -6.24 13.99 -15.65
CA ARG A 168 -6.78 12.64 -15.53
C ARG A 168 -6.84 12.29 -14.04
N VAL A 169 -7.86 11.58 -13.60
CA VAL A 169 -8.03 11.12 -12.22
C VAL A 169 -8.07 9.60 -12.23
N LEU A 170 -7.28 8.97 -11.36
CA LEU A 170 -7.11 7.50 -11.38
C LEU A 170 -8.22 6.82 -10.57
N GLY A 171 -8.64 5.64 -11.03
CA GLY A 171 -9.62 4.81 -10.32
C GLY A 171 -9.21 4.53 -8.86
N GLY A 172 -10.19 4.50 -7.95
CA GLY A 172 -9.99 4.37 -6.51
C GLY A 172 -9.68 5.69 -5.77
N THR A 173 -9.50 6.80 -6.49
CA THR A 173 -9.35 8.13 -5.87
C THR A 173 -10.68 8.55 -5.26
N ALA A 174 -10.69 8.83 -3.96
CA ALA A 174 -11.87 9.37 -3.27
C ALA A 174 -11.92 10.89 -3.45
N VAL A 175 -13.09 11.42 -3.81
CA VAL A 175 -13.26 12.83 -4.17
C VAL A 175 -14.56 13.41 -3.60
N PRO A 176 -14.59 14.72 -3.28
CA PRO A 176 -15.84 15.43 -3.04
C PRO A 176 -16.50 15.79 -4.38
N VAL A 177 -17.80 15.52 -4.49
CA VAL A 177 -18.65 16.14 -5.53
C VAL A 177 -19.23 17.43 -4.96
N ASN A 178 -18.86 18.56 -5.57
CA ASN A 178 -19.22 19.90 -5.10
C ASN A 178 -20.55 20.38 -5.70
N SER A 179 -20.83 20.01 -6.95
CA SER A 179 -22.05 20.37 -7.68
C SER A 179 -22.22 19.44 -8.89
N THR A 180 -23.41 19.47 -9.50
CA THR A 180 -23.72 18.70 -10.71
C THR A 180 -24.34 19.60 -11.78
N SER A 181 -24.18 19.21 -13.05
CA SER A 181 -24.77 19.86 -14.21
C SER A 181 -25.02 18.82 -15.30
N GLY A 182 -26.27 18.42 -15.48
CA GLY A 182 -26.61 17.30 -16.38
C GLY A 182 -25.89 16.02 -15.96
N SER A 183 -25.15 15.41 -16.88
CA SER A 183 -24.34 14.20 -16.66
C SER A 183 -22.93 14.48 -16.11
N TRP A 184 -22.68 15.68 -15.59
CA TRP A 184 -21.36 16.09 -15.11
C TRP A 184 -21.37 16.40 -13.63
N SER A 185 -20.35 15.95 -12.92
CA SER A 185 -20.07 16.28 -11.53
C SER A 185 -18.84 17.17 -11.47
N HIS A 186 -18.92 18.28 -10.74
CA HIS A 186 -17.76 19.11 -10.44
C HIS A 186 -17.06 18.54 -9.20
N ILE A 187 -15.76 18.22 -9.32
CA ILE A 187 -14.95 17.66 -8.24
C ILE A 187 -13.72 18.53 -7.98
N THR A 188 -13.18 18.42 -6.76
CA THR A 188 -11.92 19.08 -6.37
C THR A 188 -10.95 18.03 -5.83
N LEU A 189 -9.77 17.94 -6.45
CA LEU A 189 -8.66 17.10 -6.00
C LEU A 189 -7.92 17.78 -4.85
N ALA A 190 -7.25 16.97 -4.02
CA ALA A 190 -6.24 17.47 -3.10
C ALA A 190 -5.17 18.24 -3.89
N GLY A 191 -4.74 19.40 -3.38
CA GLY A 191 -3.93 20.38 -4.12
C GLY A 191 -4.74 21.43 -4.90
N GLY A 192 -6.07 21.40 -4.82
CA GLY A 192 -6.96 22.46 -5.29
C GLY A 192 -7.31 22.42 -6.78
N LYS A 193 -6.76 21.46 -7.54
CA LYS A 193 -7.16 21.27 -8.94
C LYS A 193 -8.61 20.78 -9.00
N ALA A 194 -9.45 21.47 -9.76
CA ALA A 194 -10.86 21.16 -9.87
C ALA A 194 -11.34 21.15 -11.33
N GLY A 195 -12.49 20.53 -11.58
CA GLY A 195 -13.12 20.49 -12.90
C GLY A 195 -14.32 19.57 -12.94
N TRP A 196 -14.82 19.33 -14.15
CA TRP A 196 -15.99 18.52 -14.45
C TRP A 196 -15.58 17.13 -14.95
N ILE A 197 -16.15 16.10 -14.35
CA ILE A 197 -16.01 14.70 -14.76
C ILE A 197 -17.40 14.13 -15.06
N ASP A 198 -17.49 13.18 -15.98
CA ASP A 198 -18.73 12.43 -16.21
C ASP A 198 -19.18 11.76 -14.90
N THR A 199 -20.40 12.04 -14.46
CA THR A 199 -20.97 11.46 -13.24
C THR A 199 -20.95 9.93 -13.29
N ALA A 200 -21.08 9.31 -14.47
CA ALA A 200 -20.99 7.86 -14.63
C ALA A 200 -19.58 7.29 -14.36
N SER A 201 -18.55 8.13 -14.32
CA SER A 201 -17.20 7.75 -13.92
C SER A 201 -17.02 7.68 -12.40
N LEU A 202 -18.02 8.08 -11.62
CA LEU A 202 -18.00 8.14 -10.17
C LEU A 202 -18.97 7.11 -9.56
N ARG A 203 -18.67 6.67 -8.34
CA ARG A 203 -19.57 5.87 -7.51
C ARG A 203 -19.70 6.52 -6.14
N GLU A 204 -20.92 6.69 -5.67
CA GLU A 204 -21.22 7.24 -4.34
C GLU A 204 -20.72 6.29 -3.23
N LEU A 205 -20.00 6.81 -2.24
CA LEU A 205 -19.42 6.01 -1.15
C LEU A 205 -20.50 5.37 -0.27
N ASP A 206 -21.60 6.08 -0.02
CA ASP A 206 -22.71 5.60 0.80
C ASP A 206 -23.54 4.49 0.11
N THR A 207 -23.29 4.25 -1.18
CA THR A 207 -23.96 3.21 -1.98
C THR A 207 -23.12 1.97 -2.20
N LEU A 208 -21.92 1.92 -1.61
CA LEU A 208 -21.05 0.75 -1.72
C LEU A 208 -21.75 -0.51 -1.19
N PRO A 209 -21.61 -1.66 -1.86
CA PRO A 209 -22.23 -2.89 -1.41
C PRO A 209 -21.72 -3.28 -0.02
N LEU A 210 -22.67 -3.57 0.88
CA LEU A 210 -22.38 -3.96 2.26
C LEU A 210 -22.43 -5.48 2.45
N ASP A 211 -23.18 -6.19 1.62
CA ASP A 211 -23.24 -7.65 1.62
C ASP A 211 -22.13 -8.27 0.76
N GLU A 212 -21.75 -9.50 1.11
CA GLU A 212 -20.71 -10.29 0.44
C GLU A 212 -20.96 -10.41 -1.06
N ASN A 213 -22.16 -10.82 -1.48
CA ASN A 213 -22.48 -11.06 -2.88
C ASN A 213 -22.39 -9.78 -3.74
N GLY A 214 -22.89 -8.65 -3.22
CA GLY A 214 -22.75 -7.35 -3.85
C GLY A 214 -21.28 -6.95 -4.03
N ARG A 215 -20.44 -7.19 -3.02
CA ARG A 215 -18.99 -6.91 -3.10
C ARG A 215 -18.29 -7.83 -4.10
N CYS A 216 -18.59 -9.12 -4.11
CA CYS A 216 -18.05 -10.08 -5.08
C CYS A 216 -18.31 -9.63 -6.51
N GLN A 217 -19.58 -9.32 -6.82
CA GLN A 217 -19.99 -8.89 -8.16
C GLN A 217 -19.30 -7.58 -8.56
N GLN A 218 -19.17 -6.65 -7.62
CA GLN A 218 -18.55 -5.36 -7.88
C GLN A 218 -17.04 -5.47 -8.12
N ILE A 219 -16.34 -6.28 -7.30
CA ILE A 219 -14.91 -6.58 -7.47
C ILE A 219 -14.66 -7.15 -8.87
N VAL A 220 -15.44 -8.15 -9.29
CA VAL A 220 -15.29 -8.77 -10.62
C VAL A 220 -15.53 -7.75 -11.73
N THR A 221 -16.63 -7.00 -11.64
CA THR A 221 -16.99 -6.00 -12.66
C THR A 221 -15.91 -4.95 -12.83
N ASP A 222 -15.41 -4.44 -11.70
CA ASP A 222 -14.37 -3.43 -11.70
C ASP A 222 -13.03 -3.99 -12.20
N ALA A 223 -12.65 -5.22 -11.80
CA ALA A 223 -11.40 -5.84 -12.22
C ALA A 223 -11.35 -6.05 -13.73
N LEU A 224 -12.45 -6.46 -14.35
CA LEU A 224 -12.54 -6.66 -15.80
C LEU A 224 -12.28 -5.36 -16.59
N ALA A 225 -12.60 -4.19 -16.04
CA ALA A 225 -12.31 -2.90 -16.66
C ALA A 225 -10.80 -2.59 -16.74
N TYR A 226 -9.97 -3.31 -16.00
CA TYR A 226 -8.51 -3.15 -16.00
C TYR A 226 -7.79 -4.09 -16.97
N ILE A 227 -8.49 -4.99 -17.68
CA ILE A 227 -7.88 -5.86 -18.69
C ILE A 227 -7.05 -5.03 -19.68
N GLY A 228 -5.79 -5.42 -19.88
CA GLY A 228 -4.84 -4.75 -20.76
C GLY A 228 -4.04 -3.62 -20.11
N VAL A 229 -4.32 -3.22 -18.87
CA VAL A 229 -3.44 -2.31 -18.12
C VAL A 229 -2.05 -2.97 -17.98
N PRO A 230 -0.95 -2.28 -18.36
CA PRO A 230 0.38 -2.87 -18.30
C PRO A 230 0.81 -3.26 -16.88
N TYR A 231 1.69 -4.25 -16.80
CA TYR A 231 2.31 -4.60 -15.53
C TYR A 231 3.32 -3.52 -15.12
N LEU A 232 3.25 -3.06 -13.86
CA LEU A 232 4.24 -2.16 -13.28
C LEU A 232 4.50 -2.55 -11.83
N TRP A 233 5.74 -2.91 -11.50
CA TRP A 233 6.16 -3.20 -10.13
C TRP A 233 5.91 -2.00 -9.20
N GLY A 234 5.28 -2.24 -8.06
CA GLY A 234 4.85 -1.21 -7.13
C GLY A 234 3.59 -0.45 -7.59
N GLY A 235 3.08 -0.70 -8.79
CA GLY A 235 1.96 0.02 -9.39
C GLY A 235 0.60 -0.32 -8.79
N ILE A 236 -0.27 0.69 -8.62
CA ILE A 236 -1.64 0.55 -8.09
C ILE A 236 -2.69 1.29 -8.93
N SER A 237 -2.43 1.50 -10.24
CA SER A 237 -3.32 2.32 -11.07
C SER A 237 -3.37 1.91 -12.53
N ALA A 238 -4.25 2.54 -13.31
CA ALA A 238 -4.36 2.30 -14.74
C ALA A 238 -3.14 2.73 -15.58
N HIS A 239 -2.17 3.46 -15.00
CA HIS A 239 -0.89 3.72 -15.65
C HIS A 239 0.08 2.52 -15.58
N GLY A 240 -0.26 1.52 -14.78
CA GLY A 240 0.54 0.34 -14.55
C GLY A 240 0.23 -0.21 -13.16
N ILE A 241 0.02 -1.52 -13.08
CA ILE A 241 -0.42 -2.17 -11.85
C ILE A 241 0.28 -3.51 -11.69
N ASP A 242 0.72 -3.86 -10.48
CA ASP A 242 1.22 -5.20 -10.18
C ASP A 242 0.12 -6.10 -9.62
N CYS A 243 0.48 -7.36 -9.31
CA CYS A 243 -0.48 -8.38 -8.90
C CYS A 243 -1.23 -7.99 -7.63
N SER A 244 -0.51 -7.61 -6.57
CA SER A 244 -1.11 -7.24 -5.27
C SER A 244 -1.68 -5.83 -5.27
N GLY A 245 -1.22 -4.94 -6.15
CA GLY A 245 -1.83 -3.64 -6.39
C GLY A 245 -3.20 -3.75 -7.05
N LEU A 246 -3.40 -4.74 -7.94
CA LEU A 246 -4.71 -5.03 -8.52
C LEU A 246 -5.70 -5.50 -7.46
N SER A 247 -5.34 -6.51 -6.65
CA SER A 247 -6.21 -6.98 -5.56
C SER A 247 -6.50 -5.87 -4.57
N GLN A 248 -5.48 -5.11 -4.14
CA GLN A 248 -5.64 -3.99 -3.21
C GLN A 248 -6.60 -2.93 -3.76
N LEU A 249 -6.48 -2.56 -5.03
CA LEU A 249 -7.35 -1.57 -5.65
C LEU A 249 -8.80 -2.05 -5.75
N MET A 250 -9.03 -3.29 -6.17
CA MET A 250 -10.39 -3.82 -6.32
C MET A 250 -11.13 -3.91 -4.99
N TYR A 251 -10.44 -4.38 -3.93
CA TYR A 251 -11.02 -4.41 -2.60
C TYR A 251 -11.25 -3.00 -2.03
N ARG A 252 -10.36 -2.05 -2.30
CA ARG A 252 -10.56 -0.64 -1.94
C ARG A 252 -11.82 -0.07 -2.58
N MET A 253 -12.12 -0.42 -3.83
CA MET A 253 -13.32 0.07 -4.53
C MET A 253 -14.64 -0.46 -3.99
N VAL A 254 -14.59 -1.44 -3.08
CA VAL A 254 -15.73 -1.92 -2.27
C VAL A 254 -15.58 -1.63 -0.77
N GLY A 255 -14.68 -0.72 -0.39
CA GLY A 255 -14.52 -0.24 0.98
C GLY A 255 -13.67 -1.13 1.91
N ILE A 256 -12.95 -2.12 1.37
CA ILE A 256 -12.08 -3.01 2.15
C ILE A 256 -10.62 -2.63 1.92
N THR A 257 -9.87 -2.43 3.01
CA THR A 257 -8.44 -2.11 2.93
C THR A 257 -7.63 -3.40 3.01
N LEU A 258 -6.89 -3.71 1.95
CA LEU A 258 -5.90 -4.78 1.95
C LEU A 258 -4.49 -4.23 2.16
N LEU A 259 -3.65 -5.05 2.78
CA LEU A 259 -2.20 -4.82 2.84
C LEU A 259 -1.60 -4.83 1.42
N ARG A 260 -0.50 -4.11 1.24
CA ARG A 260 0.08 -3.83 -0.08
C ARG A 260 0.61 -5.06 -0.82
N ASP A 261 1.26 -5.98 -0.12
CA ASP A 261 2.00 -7.08 -0.75
C ASP A 261 1.27 -8.42 -0.68
N ALA A 262 1.51 -9.27 -1.68
CA ALA A 262 0.83 -10.55 -1.80
C ALA A 262 1.08 -11.49 -0.59
N ASP A 263 2.28 -11.49 -0.02
CA ASP A 263 2.59 -12.27 1.18
C ASP A 263 1.82 -11.75 2.41
N MET A 264 1.76 -10.43 2.57
CA MET A 264 0.99 -9.79 3.64
C MET A 264 -0.53 -10.03 3.47
N GLN A 265 -1.04 -10.01 2.25
CA GLN A 265 -2.43 -10.37 1.95
C GLN A 265 -2.72 -11.86 2.27
N PHE A 266 -1.79 -12.76 1.94
CA PHE A 266 -1.95 -14.17 2.25
C PHE A 266 -2.02 -14.46 3.76
N ASP A 267 -1.19 -13.77 4.54
CA ASP A 267 -1.14 -13.92 5.99
C ASP A 267 -2.35 -13.29 6.70
N ALA A 268 -2.93 -12.23 6.13
CA ALA A 268 -4.06 -11.51 6.72
C ALA A 268 -5.44 -12.12 6.41
N GLY A 269 -5.60 -12.80 5.26
CA GLY A 269 -6.90 -13.30 4.83
C GLY A 269 -7.34 -14.60 5.50
N THR A 270 -8.62 -14.94 5.39
CA THR A 270 -9.18 -16.21 5.91
C THR A 270 -9.00 -17.34 4.90
N PRO A 271 -8.42 -18.49 5.25
CA PRO A 271 -8.26 -19.62 4.32
C PRO A 271 -9.59 -20.14 3.76
N VAL A 272 -9.63 -20.40 2.45
CA VAL A 272 -10.77 -21.03 1.76
C VAL A 272 -10.32 -22.17 0.85
N ALA A 273 -11.22 -23.11 0.57
CA ALA A 273 -11.00 -24.26 -0.30
C ALA A 273 -11.93 -24.19 -1.53
N PRO A 274 -11.60 -24.90 -2.63
CA PRO A 274 -12.50 -25.00 -3.78
C PRO A 274 -13.89 -25.57 -3.40
N PRO A 275 -14.97 -25.18 -4.11
CA PRO A 275 -14.99 -24.23 -5.22
C PRO A 275 -14.83 -22.78 -4.74
N PHE A 276 -13.86 -22.06 -5.32
CA PHE A 276 -13.60 -20.67 -4.96
C PHE A 276 -14.72 -19.75 -5.44
N GLN A 277 -15.06 -18.77 -4.61
CA GLN A 277 -16.05 -17.76 -4.94
C GLN A 277 -15.42 -16.61 -5.71
N PRO A 278 -16.21 -15.86 -6.51
CA PRO A 278 -15.73 -14.62 -7.11
C PRO A 278 -15.25 -13.65 -6.02
N GLY A 279 -14.10 -13.04 -6.20
CA GLY A 279 -13.46 -12.18 -5.21
C GLY A 279 -12.38 -12.87 -4.37
N ASP A 280 -12.45 -14.19 -4.14
CA ASP A 280 -11.40 -14.91 -3.42
C ASP A 280 -10.01 -14.66 -4.03
N LEU A 281 -9.00 -14.46 -3.21
CA LEU A 281 -7.63 -14.25 -3.66
C LEU A 281 -6.87 -15.57 -3.71
N LEU A 282 -6.34 -15.94 -4.87
CA LEU A 282 -5.51 -17.13 -5.08
C LEU A 282 -4.04 -16.72 -5.12
N PHE A 283 -3.19 -17.42 -4.37
CA PHE A 283 -1.81 -17.05 -4.16
C PHE A 283 -0.84 -18.09 -4.72
N PHE A 284 0.27 -17.60 -5.28
CA PHE A 284 1.25 -18.42 -5.97
C PHE A 284 2.69 -18.10 -5.54
N GLY A 285 3.54 -19.12 -5.52
CA GLY A 285 4.88 -18.99 -4.96
C GLY A 285 5.78 -20.19 -5.19
N SER A 286 6.60 -20.47 -4.19
CA SER A 286 7.38 -21.70 -4.04
C SER A 286 6.88 -22.43 -2.80
N GLU A 287 6.93 -23.76 -2.76
CA GLU A 287 6.47 -24.49 -1.57
C GLU A 287 7.32 -24.23 -0.31
N THR A 288 8.51 -23.63 -0.47
CA THR A 288 9.45 -23.40 0.64
C THR A 288 9.31 -22.01 1.26
N GLY A 289 8.62 -21.91 2.42
CA GLY A 289 8.62 -20.78 3.35
C GLY A 289 7.56 -19.69 3.09
N HIS A 290 7.18 -18.88 4.08
CA HIS A 290 6.13 -17.86 3.96
C HIS A 290 6.46 -16.70 2.99
N ARG A 291 7.75 -16.32 2.89
CA ARG A 291 8.25 -15.34 1.90
C ARG A 291 8.30 -15.88 0.46
N SER A 292 7.70 -17.04 0.22
CA SER A 292 7.62 -17.65 -1.10
C SER A 292 6.45 -17.12 -1.93
N ILE A 293 5.42 -16.54 -1.28
CA ILE A 293 4.28 -15.93 -1.97
C ILE A 293 4.83 -14.79 -2.82
N SER A 294 4.66 -14.92 -4.13
CA SER A 294 5.27 -14.03 -5.13
C SER A 294 4.25 -13.47 -6.11
N HIS A 295 3.01 -13.97 -6.07
CA HIS A 295 1.95 -13.57 -6.98
C HIS A 295 0.57 -13.80 -6.34
N VAL A 296 -0.40 -12.99 -6.73
CA VAL A 296 -1.80 -13.11 -6.35
C VAL A 296 -2.71 -12.85 -7.56
N GLY A 297 -3.85 -13.52 -7.61
CA GLY A 297 -4.93 -13.27 -8.57
C GLY A 297 -6.29 -13.28 -7.89
N ILE A 298 -7.26 -12.59 -8.47
CA ILE A 298 -8.63 -12.51 -7.97
C ILE A 298 -9.45 -13.56 -8.71
N SER A 299 -10.08 -14.48 -7.99
CA SER A 299 -11.02 -15.47 -8.53
C SER A 299 -12.20 -14.78 -9.19
N LEU A 300 -12.55 -15.22 -10.39
CA LEU A 300 -13.81 -14.90 -11.06
C LEU A 300 -14.91 -15.95 -10.75
N GLY A 301 -14.61 -16.89 -9.85
CA GLY A 301 -15.36 -18.11 -9.60
C GLY A 301 -14.60 -19.34 -10.09
N GLY A 302 -14.52 -20.38 -9.25
CA GLY A 302 -13.74 -21.58 -9.56
C GLY A 302 -12.26 -21.27 -9.75
N TRP A 303 -11.63 -21.84 -10.78
CA TRP A 303 -10.19 -21.70 -11.04
C TRP A 303 -9.84 -20.60 -12.04
N GLN A 304 -10.82 -19.84 -12.51
CA GLN A 304 -10.57 -18.68 -13.36
C GLN A 304 -10.16 -17.49 -12.51
N ILE A 305 -9.05 -16.85 -12.85
CA ILE A 305 -8.57 -15.65 -12.15
C ILE A 305 -8.38 -14.49 -13.11
N ILE A 306 -8.56 -13.28 -12.60
CA ILE A 306 -7.99 -12.07 -13.18
C ILE A 306 -6.78 -11.63 -12.35
N HIS A 307 -5.67 -11.34 -13.02
CA HIS A 307 -4.44 -10.94 -12.35
C HIS A 307 -3.59 -10.00 -13.21
N SER A 308 -2.75 -9.17 -12.60
CA SER A 308 -1.69 -8.46 -13.31
C SER A 308 -0.41 -9.25 -13.24
N SER A 309 0.06 -9.79 -14.36
CA SER A 309 1.20 -10.71 -14.35
C SER A 309 2.34 -10.24 -15.24
N GLY A 310 3.56 -10.25 -14.67
CA GLY A 310 4.81 -9.97 -15.37
C GLY A 310 5.00 -10.76 -16.68
N PRO A 311 4.84 -12.11 -16.71
CA PRO A 311 5.01 -12.91 -17.93
C PRO A 311 4.17 -12.50 -19.15
N ARG A 312 2.98 -11.90 -18.98
CA ARG A 312 2.21 -11.34 -20.12
C ARG A 312 2.18 -9.82 -20.14
N ASN A 313 2.94 -9.18 -19.25
CA ASN A 313 3.08 -7.73 -19.16
C ASN A 313 1.76 -6.96 -18.99
N GLY A 314 0.82 -7.47 -18.18
CA GLY A 314 -0.42 -6.74 -17.89
C GLY A 314 -1.49 -7.53 -17.18
N VAL A 315 -2.69 -6.95 -17.13
CA VAL A 315 -3.90 -7.53 -16.55
C VAL A 315 -4.64 -8.38 -17.57
N TYR A 316 -4.95 -9.62 -17.23
CA TYR A 316 -5.68 -10.56 -18.08
C TYR A 316 -6.34 -11.67 -17.25
N VAL A 317 -7.16 -12.47 -17.92
CA VAL A 317 -7.83 -13.64 -17.34
C VAL A 317 -7.09 -14.91 -17.74
N ASP A 318 -6.82 -15.78 -16.77
CA ASP A 318 -6.25 -17.11 -16.99
C ASP A 318 -7.01 -18.14 -16.15
N ASP A 319 -6.93 -19.40 -16.57
CA ASP A 319 -7.39 -20.55 -15.79
C ASP A 319 -6.17 -21.19 -15.10
N VAL A 320 -6.24 -21.28 -13.77
CA VAL A 320 -5.15 -21.79 -12.94
C VAL A 320 -4.83 -23.24 -13.25
N GLU A 321 -5.83 -24.07 -13.54
CA GLU A 321 -5.62 -25.50 -13.82
C GLU A 321 -5.07 -25.73 -15.24
N ALA A 322 -5.36 -24.82 -16.18
CA ALA A 322 -4.92 -24.92 -17.57
C ALA A 322 -3.49 -24.38 -17.81
N VAL A 323 -3.00 -23.45 -16.98
CA VAL A 323 -1.71 -22.78 -17.16
C VAL A 323 -0.65 -23.39 -16.25
N ASP A 324 0.36 -24.04 -16.84
CA ASP A 324 1.39 -24.81 -16.10
C ASP A 324 2.04 -24.07 -14.93
N TRP A 325 2.46 -22.82 -15.16
CA TRP A 325 3.16 -22.07 -14.12
C TRP A 325 2.23 -21.66 -12.96
N LEU A 326 0.94 -21.44 -13.22
CA LEU A 326 -0.04 -21.14 -12.18
C LEU A 326 -0.35 -22.41 -11.40
N ARG A 327 -0.70 -23.49 -12.09
CA ARG A 327 -0.99 -24.80 -11.49
C ARG A 327 0.12 -25.28 -10.58
N ASN A 328 1.36 -25.26 -11.06
CA ASN A 328 2.52 -25.80 -10.34
C ASN A 328 3.00 -24.90 -9.18
N ARG A 329 2.47 -23.68 -9.07
CA ARG A 329 2.90 -22.70 -8.06
C ARG A 329 1.79 -22.28 -7.12
N PHE A 330 0.58 -22.82 -7.27
CA PHE A 330 -0.55 -22.51 -6.40
C PHE A 330 -0.27 -22.98 -4.97
N LEU A 331 -0.38 -22.06 -3.99
CA LEU A 331 -0.10 -22.35 -2.58
C LEU A 331 -1.35 -22.29 -1.69
N GLY A 332 -2.41 -21.64 -2.14
CA GLY A 332 -3.67 -21.56 -1.42
C GLY A 332 -4.48 -20.33 -1.77
N ALA A 333 -5.70 -20.26 -1.22
CA ALA A 333 -6.60 -19.13 -1.41
C ALA A 333 -6.99 -18.51 -0.07
N ARG A 334 -7.35 -17.22 -0.12
CA ARG A 334 -7.89 -16.45 1.01
C ARG A 334 -9.13 -15.68 0.60
N THR A 335 -10.04 -15.51 1.55
CA THR A 335 -11.15 -14.57 1.43
C THR A 335 -11.01 -13.42 2.43
N PHE A 336 -11.62 -12.30 2.07
CA PHE A 336 -11.69 -11.05 2.84
C PHE A 336 -13.12 -10.49 2.86
N LEU A 337 -14.09 -11.28 2.38
CA LEU A 337 -15.49 -10.88 2.21
C LEU A 337 -16.39 -11.49 3.29
#